data_AF-A0A178Z3H5-F1
#
_entry.id   AF-A0A178Z3H5-F1
#
_cell.length_a   1.000
_cell.length_b   1.000
_cell.length_c   1.000
_cell.angle_alpha   90.00
_cell.angle_beta   90.00
_cell.angle_gamma   90.00
#
_symmetry.space_group_name_H-M   'P 1'
#
loop_
_entity.id
_entity.type
_entity.pdbx_description
1 polymer ?
#
loop_
_entity_poly.entity_id
_entity_poly.type
_entity_poly.pdbx_seq_one_letter_code
_entity_poly.pdbx_strand_id
1 'polypeptide(L)'
;MAAPDLVEPVLRCRRVHGGSIKPDPSPTWDPKELSRVSQGTGPFIFHLTSDDPYHNLSIEHFLLTKSHPDSHILLFYTNRPCVVVGRNQNPWLEADLKRLQEGLPVEKQGTGAFKRGGDNDTGTTGLLKFPDNHSDMSPDVVPIDLVRRRSGGGTVFHDSGNLNYSVIVPNTKAFKRSTHAEMVVRGLESLASARSASSSSGVDGERYNFGAVRVNERNDIVMQKPDGAEWLKVSGSAFKLTRGRALHHGTLLYSSPYVSKISDLLRSPGRGLISAKGVESVRSKVGNLAWTPDPHEREVVRAEIMEAITREFWKMYGGVDARKPGVVEITLAAGAEPRNELDPAIAAGVRELTSPSWIFEQTPRFEFASGMLEHHEVKLCANRGVLKSLMVRSPVPDSQPSTGNEVAWAMRKLQFGKQERPETETGKGTESEEVEPVVLDEEVKLHDMKSWKELLNTRTSKRTAKAIENSTSTGTETTDVPDALVQRLEAIFPRYKQGG
;
A
#
# COMPACT_ATOMS: atom_id res chain seq x y z
N MET A 1 50.20 -3.59 -0.31
CA MET A 1 49.78 -2.22 -0.62
C MET A 1 49.51 -2.11 -2.11
N ALA A 2 48.24 -2.00 -2.50
CA ALA A 2 47.79 -1.49 -3.79
C ALA A 2 46.29 -1.20 -3.62
N ALA A 3 45.87 0.04 -3.86
CA ALA A 3 44.50 0.51 -3.71
C ALA A 3 43.63 0.03 -4.88
N PRO A 4 42.32 -0.23 -4.69
CA PRO A 4 41.41 -0.47 -5.81
C PRO A 4 40.69 0.82 -6.22
N ASP A 5 40.51 0.92 -7.54
CA ASP A 5 39.95 2.03 -8.30
C ASP A 5 38.54 2.45 -7.86
N LEU A 6 38.38 3.75 -7.61
CA LEU A 6 37.10 4.43 -7.51
C LEU A 6 36.62 4.77 -8.93
N VAL A 7 35.50 4.18 -9.35
CA VAL A 7 34.80 4.56 -10.58
C VAL A 7 34.08 5.90 -10.32
N GLU A 8 34.42 6.94 -11.08
CA GLU A 8 33.80 8.27 -10.99
C GLU A 8 32.30 8.25 -11.36
N PRO A 9 31.46 9.11 -10.75
CA PRO A 9 30.04 9.23 -11.10
C PRO A 9 29.85 9.86 -12.48
N VAL A 10 28.97 9.24 -13.28
CA VAL A 10 28.57 9.70 -14.62
C VAL A 10 27.68 10.95 -14.51
N LEU A 11 28.28 12.13 -14.42
CA LEU A 11 27.66 13.40 -14.78
C LEU A 11 28.73 14.38 -15.29
N ARG A 12 29.11 14.26 -16.57
CA ARG A 12 29.74 15.38 -17.30
C ARG A 12 29.13 15.55 -18.68
N CYS A 13 28.36 16.62 -18.81
CA CYS A 13 27.97 17.22 -20.08
C CYS A 13 29.25 17.64 -20.83
N ARG A 14 29.51 17.09 -22.03
CA ARG A 14 30.58 17.55 -22.92
C ARG A 14 30.03 17.88 -24.31
N ARG A 15 30.44 19.05 -24.80
CA ARG A 15 30.14 19.60 -26.13
C ARG A 15 30.58 18.64 -27.25
N VAL A 16 29.71 18.56 -28.25
CA VAL A 16 29.83 17.79 -29.51
C VAL A 16 30.97 18.35 -30.37
N HIS A 17 31.85 17.47 -30.87
CA HIS A 17 32.57 17.64 -32.15
C HIS A 17 32.43 16.34 -32.96
N GLY A 18 32.15 16.49 -34.25
CA GLY A 18 31.65 15.45 -35.14
C GLY A 18 32.63 14.32 -35.47
N GLY A 19 32.08 13.11 -35.53
CA GLY A 19 32.69 11.91 -36.06
C GLY A 19 31.69 10.76 -35.99
N SER A 20 31.37 10.16 -37.13
CA SER A 20 30.39 9.08 -37.26
C SER A 20 30.82 7.84 -36.45
N ILE A 21 30.06 7.49 -35.42
CA ILE A 21 30.20 6.26 -34.62
C ILE A 21 28.86 5.53 -34.69
N LYS A 22 28.91 4.23 -35.01
CA LYS A 22 27.75 3.32 -35.04
C LYS A 22 27.06 3.28 -33.65
N PRO A 23 25.73 3.14 -33.57
CA PRO A 23 25.01 3.30 -32.31
C PRO A 23 25.38 2.22 -31.28
N ASP A 24 25.70 2.69 -30.09
CA ASP A 24 25.92 1.95 -28.83
C ASP A 24 24.60 1.25 -28.41
N PRO A 25 24.58 -0.01 -27.91
CA PRO A 25 23.35 -0.60 -27.38
C PRO A 25 22.87 0.24 -26.18
N SER A 26 21.70 0.86 -26.32
CA SER A 26 21.17 1.80 -25.34
C SER A 26 20.97 1.16 -23.96
N PRO A 27 21.27 1.87 -22.85
CA PRO A 27 21.06 1.39 -21.48
C PRO A 27 19.59 1.32 -21.04
N THR A 28 18.68 1.43 -22.00
CA THR A 28 17.23 1.49 -21.87
C THR A 28 16.62 0.38 -22.69
N TRP A 29 15.72 -0.39 -22.10
CA TRP A 29 14.89 -1.34 -22.83
C TRP A 29 13.50 -0.74 -23.03
N ASP A 30 12.92 -0.99 -24.19
CA ASP A 30 11.49 -0.75 -24.42
C ASP A 30 10.65 -1.86 -23.77
N PRO A 31 9.42 -1.61 -23.29
CA PRO A 31 8.53 -2.66 -22.79
C PRO A 31 8.34 -3.85 -23.75
N LYS A 32 8.42 -3.65 -25.06
CA LYS A 32 8.35 -4.71 -26.10
C LYS A 32 9.56 -5.66 -26.03
N GLU A 33 10.70 -5.17 -25.54
CA GLU A 33 11.92 -5.96 -25.34
C GLU A 33 11.90 -6.76 -24.04
N LEU A 34 10.94 -6.52 -23.13
CA LEU A 34 10.88 -7.21 -21.84
C LEU A 34 10.70 -8.72 -22.00
N SER A 35 10.16 -9.19 -23.11
CA SER A 35 10.07 -10.62 -23.45
C SER A 35 11.43 -11.34 -23.45
N ARG A 36 12.54 -10.61 -23.69
CA ARG A 36 13.92 -11.14 -23.68
C ARG A 36 14.33 -11.72 -22.33
N VAL A 37 13.69 -11.31 -21.22
CA VAL A 37 13.95 -11.86 -19.88
C VAL A 37 13.67 -13.36 -19.77
N SER A 38 12.90 -13.91 -20.70
CA SER A 38 12.64 -15.36 -20.79
C SER A 38 13.84 -16.17 -21.30
N GLN A 39 14.76 -15.52 -22.01
CA GLN A 39 15.87 -16.19 -22.70
C GLN A 39 17.19 -16.15 -21.91
N GLY A 40 17.37 -15.18 -21.03
CA GLY A 40 18.60 -15.02 -20.27
C GLY A 40 18.51 -15.57 -18.85
N THR A 41 19.58 -16.20 -18.39
CA THR A 41 19.69 -16.72 -17.01
C THR A 41 20.11 -15.67 -15.98
N GLY A 42 20.35 -14.42 -16.38
CA GLY A 42 20.69 -13.32 -15.47
C GLY A 42 21.94 -13.58 -14.60
N PRO A 43 22.31 -12.66 -13.70
CA PRO A 43 21.43 -11.72 -13.01
C PRO A 43 21.03 -10.49 -13.83
N PHE A 44 19.85 -9.96 -13.54
CA PHE A 44 19.32 -8.73 -14.12
C PHE A 44 18.93 -7.72 -13.03
N ILE A 45 19.13 -6.44 -13.31
CA ILE A 45 18.75 -5.32 -12.46
C ILE A 45 17.84 -4.41 -13.29
N PHE A 46 16.65 -4.11 -12.79
CA PHE A 46 15.66 -3.27 -13.45
C PHE A 46 15.37 -2.02 -12.62
N HIS A 47 15.31 -0.88 -13.31
CA HIS A 47 14.91 0.40 -12.74
C HIS A 47 13.64 0.87 -13.47
N LEU A 48 12.52 0.96 -12.75
CA LEU A 48 11.29 1.53 -13.33
C LEU A 48 11.27 3.02 -13.06
N THR A 49 11.03 3.80 -14.12
CA THR A 49 10.84 5.26 -13.97
C THR A 49 9.38 5.64 -13.77
N SER A 50 8.44 4.69 -13.90
CA SER A 50 7.02 4.92 -13.62
C SER A 50 6.79 5.13 -12.14
N ASP A 51 5.92 6.07 -11.80
CA ASP A 51 5.36 6.22 -10.47
C ASP A 51 3.98 5.55 -10.34
N ASP A 52 3.47 4.89 -11.39
CA ASP A 52 2.15 4.25 -11.35
C ASP A 52 2.20 2.90 -10.62
N PRO A 53 1.57 2.76 -9.44
CA PRO A 53 1.55 1.50 -8.72
C PRO A 53 0.94 0.34 -9.51
N TYR A 54 -0.06 0.60 -10.37
CA TYR A 54 -0.69 -0.46 -11.16
C TYR A 54 0.25 -0.96 -12.26
N HIS A 55 0.99 -0.05 -12.89
CA HIS A 55 1.99 -0.38 -13.89
C HIS A 55 3.18 -1.13 -13.27
N ASN A 56 3.74 -0.59 -12.20
CA ASN A 56 4.88 -1.18 -11.49
C ASN A 56 4.59 -2.60 -10.98
N LEU A 57 3.43 -2.82 -10.34
CA LEU A 57 3.02 -4.15 -9.89
C LEU A 57 2.70 -5.12 -11.04
N SER A 58 2.32 -4.61 -12.21
CA SER A 58 2.09 -5.43 -13.40
C SER A 58 3.41 -5.88 -14.02
N ILE A 59 4.43 -5.00 -14.08
CA ILE A 59 5.79 -5.36 -14.49
C ILE A 59 6.42 -6.34 -13.50
N GLU A 60 6.30 -6.11 -12.20
CA GLU A 60 6.78 -7.05 -11.16
C GLU A 60 6.17 -8.44 -11.37
N HIS A 61 4.86 -8.52 -11.64
CA HIS A 61 4.18 -9.77 -11.90
C HIS A 61 4.61 -10.42 -13.23
N PHE A 62 4.82 -9.62 -14.27
CA PHE A 62 5.35 -10.09 -15.55
C PHE A 62 6.72 -10.73 -15.35
N LEU A 63 7.65 -10.03 -14.70
CA LEU A 63 8.98 -10.54 -14.41
C LEU A 63 8.91 -11.82 -13.57
N LEU A 64 8.03 -11.90 -12.58
CA LEU A 64 7.85 -13.12 -11.78
C LEU A 64 7.39 -14.32 -12.61
N THR A 65 6.54 -14.12 -13.62
CA THR A 65 5.86 -15.20 -14.34
C THR A 65 6.45 -15.53 -15.70
N LYS A 66 7.22 -14.62 -16.30
CA LYS A 66 7.74 -14.74 -17.68
C LYS A 66 9.27 -14.80 -17.76
N SER A 67 9.99 -14.46 -16.69
CA SER A 67 11.45 -14.59 -16.68
C SER A 67 11.92 -16.04 -16.68
N HIS A 68 13.14 -16.26 -17.17
CA HIS A 68 13.77 -17.57 -17.18
C HIS A 68 13.78 -18.18 -15.76
N PRO A 69 13.46 -19.47 -15.59
CA PRO A 69 13.33 -20.12 -14.27
C PRO A 69 14.56 -20.00 -13.38
N ASP A 70 15.75 -19.99 -13.97
CA ASP A 70 17.03 -19.89 -13.27
C ASP A 70 17.53 -18.44 -13.06
N SER A 71 16.79 -17.44 -13.54
CA SER A 71 17.24 -16.04 -13.45
C SER A 71 17.18 -15.45 -12.06
N HIS A 72 18.09 -14.53 -11.77
CA HIS A 72 18.07 -13.70 -10.56
C HIS A 72 17.76 -12.27 -10.98
N ILE A 73 16.73 -11.66 -10.41
CA ILE A 73 16.28 -10.33 -10.81
C ILE A 73 16.18 -9.44 -9.57
N LEU A 74 16.79 -8.26 -9.64
CA LEU A 74 16.57 -7.14 -8.74
C LEU A 74 15.76 -6.07 -9.49
N LEU A 75 14.71 -5.55 -8.88
CA LEU A 75 13.84 -4.55 -9.47
C LEU A 75 13.61 -3.40 -8.46
N PHE A 76 13.79 -2.16 -8.91
CA PHE A 76 13.53 -0.95 -8.13
C PHE A 76 12.43 -0.11 -8.75
N TYR A 77 11.55 0.43 -7.90
CA TYR A 77 10.53 1.40 -8.30
C TYR A 77 10.04 2.25 -7.12
N THR A 78 9.55 3.45 -7.41
CA THR A 78 8.79 4.29 -6.48
C THR A 78 7.37 4.42 -7.01
N ASN A 79 6.41 4.75 -6.15
CA ASN A 79 5.03 4.99 -6.58
C ASN A 79 4.61 6.41 -6.18
N ARG A 80 3.70 7.01 -6.94
CA ARG A 80 2.87 8.12 -6.46
C ARG A 80 2.09 7.70 -5.21
N PRO A 81 1.55 8.66 -4.43
CA PRO A 81 0.87 8.34 -3.18
C PRO A 81 -0.20 7.26 -3.34
N CYS A 82 -0.01 6.15 -2.62
CA CYS A 82 -0.93 5.03 -2.66
C CYS A 82 -0.88 4.22 -1.37
N VAL A 83 -2.00 3.61 -1.02
CA VAL A 83 -2.11 2.58 0.01
C VAL A 83 -2.19 1.22 -0.66
N VAL A 84 -1.24 0.34 -0.33
CA VAL A 84 -1.13 -1.00 -0.91
C VAL A 84 -1.55 -2.05 0.13
N VAL A 85 -2.75 -2.60 -0.04
CA VAL A 85 -3.27 -3.71 0.78
C VAL A 85 -2.79 -5.06 0.25
N GLY A 86 -2.59 -6.02 1.16
CA GLY A 86 -2.22 -7.39 0.83
C GLY A 86 -3.34 -8.18 0.15
N ARG A 87 -2.98 -9.28 -0.51
CA ARG A 87 -3.89 -10.08 -1.35
C ARG A 87 -5.19 -10.52 -0.67
N ASN A 88 -5.15 -10.82 0.64
CA ASN A 88 -6.25 -11.38 1.43
C ASN A 88 -6.71 -10.44 2.56
N GLN A 89 -6.38 -9.15 2.48
CA GLN A 89 -6.78 -8.18 3.50
C GLN A 89 -8.12 -7.51 3.18
N ASN A 90 -8.78 -6.98 4.20
CA ASN A 90 -10.02 -6.22 4.07
C ASN A 90 -9.72 -4.71 4.00
N PRO A 91 -9.91 -4.03 2.86
CA PRO A 91 -9.55 -2.63 2.71
C PRO A 91 -10.31 -1.72 3.68
N TRP A 92 -11.57 -2.05 4.00
CA TRP A 92 -12.38 -1.32 4.97
C TRP A 92 -11.92 -1.49 6.42
N LEU A 93 -11.09 -2.49 6.73
CA LEU A 93 -10.48 -2.67 8.06
C LEU A 93 -9.05 -2.11 8.12
N GLU A 94 -8.40 -2.00 6.97
CA GLU A 94 -6.97 -1.70 6.87
C GLU A 94 -6.66 -0.22 6.64
N ALA A 95 -7.57 0.52 6.02
CA ALA A 95 -7.36 1.93 5.67
C ALA A 95 -8.61 2.77 5.94
N ASP A 96 -8.40 4.06 6.15
CA ASP A 96 -9.47 5.07 6.17
C ASP A 96 -9.76 5.51 4.74
N LEU A 97 -10.71 4.83 4.09
CA LEU A 97 -11.01 5.05 2.68
C LEU A 97 -11.54 6.46 2.39
N LYS A 98 -12.19 7.11 3.35
CA LYS A 98 -12.66 8.49 3.20
C LYS A 98 -11.46 9.45 3.16
N ARG A 99 -10.49 9.28 4.07
CA ARG A 99 -9.24 10.06 4.04
C ARG A 99 -8.43 9.83 2.77
N LEU A 100 -8.44 8.62 2.20
CA LEU A 100 -7.79 8.38 0.91
C LEU A 100 -8.43 9.22 -0.21
N GLN A 101 -9.76 9.34 -0.20
CA GLN A 101 -10.52 10.16 -1.15
C GLN A 101 -10.35 11.66 -0.92
N GLU A 102 -10.05 12.10 0.30
CA GLU A 102 -9.73 13.50 0.60
C GLU A 102 -8.31 13.90 0.14
N GLY A 103 -7.43 12.91 -0.04
CA GLY A 103 -6.07 13.10 -0.53
C GLY A 103 -5.09 13.66 0.50
N LEU A 104 -3.91 14.06 0.02
CA LEU A 104 -2.83 14.65 0.82
C LEU A 104 -2.63 16.11 0.43
N PRO A 105 -2.16 16.98 1.34
CA PRO A 105 -1.73 18.30 0.95
C PRO A 105 -0.48 18.22 0.07
N VAL A 106 -0.36 19.15 -0.88
CA VAL A 106 0.87 19.32 -1.65
C VAL A 106 2.08 19.58 -0.73
N GLU A 107 3.21 18.97 -1.06
CA GLU A 107 4.46 19.19 -0.35
C GLU A 107 4.88 20.67 -0.45
N LYS A 108 5.00 21.35 0.69
CA LYS A 108 5.51 22.73 0.73
C LYS A 108 7.01 22.69 0.44
N GLN A 109 7.41 23.12 -0.76
CA GLN A 109 8.82 23.30 -1.07
C GLN A 109 9.41 24.33 -0.10
N GLY A 110 10.42 23.93 0.66
CA GLY A 110 11.17 24.87 1.49
C GLY A 110 11.83 25.90 0.59
N THR A 111 11.45 27.18 0.72
CA THR A 111 12.07 28.28 0.00
C THR A 111 13.52 28.47 0.49
N GLY A 112 14.46 27.68 -0.02
CA GLY A 112 15.88 27.96 0.03
C GLY A 112 16.21 29.02 -1.02
N ALA A 113 16.52 30.24 -0.57
CA ALA A 113 16.84 31.36 -1.45
C ALA A 113 18.10 31.08 -2.30
N PHE A 114 17.92 30.69 -3.56
CA PHE A 114 18.92 30.90 -4.61
C PHE A 114 18.50 32.11 -5.45
N LYS A 115 19.00 33.30 -5.07
CA LYS A 115 19.08 34.43 -6.02
C LYS A 115 20.15 34.10 -7.05
N ARG A 116 19.76 33.78 -8.28
CA ARG A 116 20.54 34.13 -9.48
C ARG A 116 19.63 34.93 -10.40
N GLY A 117 19.99 36.19 -10.61
CA GLY A 117 19.32 37.08 -11.54
C GLY A 117 19.60 36.71 -12.99
N GLY A 118 18.74 37.20 -13.88
CA GLY A 118 18.89 37.13 -15.33
C GLY A 118 17.58 36.70 -15.99
N ASP A 119 16.96 37.64 -16.70
CA ASP A 119 15.64 37.56 -17.33
C ASP A 119 15.47 36.49 -18.42
N ASN A 120 14.19 36.11 -18.59
CA ASN A 120 13.48 35.60 -19.77
C ASN A 120 14.03 34.38 -20.53
N ASP A 121 13.36 33.23 -20.36
CA ASP A 121 12.61 32.63 -21.48
C ASP A 121 11.54 31.63 -20.99
N THR A 122 10.38 31.69 -21.61
CA THR A 122 9.21 30.85 -21.35
C THR A 122 9.42 29.44 -21.90
N GLY A 123 9.60 28.46 -21.00
CA GLY A 123 9.66 27.05 -21.36
C GLY A 123 8.84 26.22 -20.38
N THR A 124 7.52 26.20 -20.56
CA THR A 124 6.62 25.26 -19.89
C THR A 124 7.00 23.85 -20.34
N THR A 125 7.79 23.14 -19.53
CA THR A 125 7.99 21.70 -19.69
C THR A 125 6.66 21.02 -19.39
N GLY A 126 5.93 20.70 -20.45
CA GLY A 126 4.66 19.99 -20.42
C GLY A 126 4.85 18.64 -19.75
N LEU A 127 4.49 18.56 -18.47
CA LEU A 127 4.13 17.32 -17.82
C LEU A 127 2.84 16.84 -18.50
N LEU A 128 2.97 15.95 -19.47
CA LEU A 128 1.85 15.38 -20.20
C LEU A 128 0.97 14.64 -19.19
N LYS A 129 -0.21 15.21 -18.91
CA LYS A 129 -1.28 14.59 -18.13
C LYS A 129 -1.75 13.33 -18.85
N PHE A 130 -1.51 12.18 -18.23
CA PHE A 130 -2.28 10.97 -18.47
C PHE A 130 -3.73 11.22 -17.99
N PRO A 131 -4.72 10.35 -18.30
CA PRO A 131 -6.06 10.53 -17.76
C PRO A 131 -5.95 10.51 -16.24
N ASP A 132 -6.01 11.70 -15.65
CA ASP A 132 -6.08 11.87 -14.22
C ASP A 132 -7.43 11.33 -13.81
N ASN A 133 -7.40 10.13 -13.23
CA ASN A 133 -8.47 9.56 -12.44
C ASN A 133 -9.00 10.55 -11.35
N HIS A 134 -8.40 11.71 -11.15
CA HIS A 134 -8.76 12.67 -10.10
C HIS A 134 -9.15 14.06 -10.63
N SER A 135 -9.78 14.15 -11.80
CA SER A 135 -10.15 15.41 -12.48
C SER A 135 -11.06 16.38 -11.69
N ASP A 136 -11.56 15.98 -10.51
CA ASP A 136 -12.48 16.76 -9.65
C ASP A 136 -11.80 17.30 -8.37
N MET A 137 -10.49 17.07 -8.20
CA MET A 137 -9.72 17.50 -7.02
C MET A 137 -9.16 18.93 -7.18
N SER A 138 -9.15 19.67 -6.07
CA SER A 138 -8.45 20.96 -5.98
C SER A 138 -6.95 20.78 -6.35
N PRO A 139 -6.32 21.74 -7.05
CA PRO A 139 -4.90 21.67 -7.39
C PRO A 139 -3.96 21.55 -6.17
N ASP A 140 -4.47 21.85 -4.96
CA ASP A 140 -3.73 21.76 -3.70
C ASP A 140 -3.77 20.37 -3.03
N VAL A 141 -4.38 19.38 -3.69
CA VAL A 141 -4.55 18.01 -3.18
C VAL A 141 -3.83 17.00 -4.05
N VAL A 142 -2.97 16.20 -3.44
CA VAL A 142 -2.32 15.04 -4.04
C VAL A 142 -3.21 13.81 -3.83
N PRO A 143 -3.68 13.15 -4.92
CA PRO A 143 -4.54 11.97 -4.79
C PRO A 143 -3.82 10.78 -4.17
N ILE A 144 -4.60 9.89 -3.54
CA ILE A 144 -4.09 8.63 -2.98
C ILE A 144 -4.81 7.44 -3.62
N ASP A 145 -4.07 6.61 -4.33
CA ASP A 145 -4.59 5.36 -4.90
C ASP A 145 -4.80 4.28 -3.81
N LEU A 146 -5.85 3.47 -3.95
CA LEU A 146 -6.02 2.23 -3.18
C LEU A 146 -5.69 1.03 -4.08
N VAL A 147 -4.66 0.28 -3.71
CA VAL A 147 -4.09 -0.78 -4.55
C VAL A 147 -4.10 -2.09 -3.79
N ARG A 148 -4.49 -3.19 -4.45
CA ARG A 148 -4.33 -4.55 -3.90
C ARG A 148 -3.21 -5.29 -4.63
N ARG A 149 -2.17 -5.72 -3.91
CA ARG A 149 -1.08 -6.52 -4.49
C ARG A 149 -1.38 -8.02 -4.54
N ARG A 150 -0.61 -8.76 -5.34
CA ARG A 150 -0.74 -10.23 -5.51
C ARG A 150 -0.07 -11.05 -4.39
N SER A 151 0.86 -10.46 -3.65
CA SER A 151 1.53 -11.05 -2.49
C SER A 151 0.70 -10.90 -1.21
N GLY A 152 1.02 -11.71 -0.20
CA GLY A 152 0.45 -11.57 1.15
C GLY A 152 1.09 -10.43 1.94
N GLY A 153 0.92 -10.43 3.27
CA GLY A 153 1.47 -9.42 4.18
C GLY A 153 0.48 -8.30 4.51
N GLY A 154 0.94 -7.30 5.26
CA GLY A 154 0.14 -6.18 5.75
C GLY A 154 0.01 -5.01 4.78
N THR A 155 -0.73 -3.99 5.18
CA THR A 155 -0.98 -2.76 4.42
C THR A 155 0.14 -1.76 4.63
N VAL A 156 0.56 -1.09 3.55
CA VAL A 156 1.63 -0.09 3.56
C VAL A 156 1.24 1.14 2.76
N PHE A 157 1.88 2.27 3.03
CA PHE A 157 1.74 3.51 2.26
C PHE A 157 3.02 3.76 1.46
N HIS A 158 2.89 4.11 0.19
CA HIS A 158 4.01 4.49 -0.67
C HIS A 158 3.83 5.93 -1.14
N ASP A 159 4.95 6.61 -1.36
CA ASP A 159 5.08 7.89 -2.05
C ASP A 159 6.48 7.98 -2.68
N SER A 160 6.85 9.17 -3.15
CA SER A 160 8.17 9.44 -3.73
C SER A 160 9.34 9.25 -2.76
N GLY A 161 9.11 9.22 -1.45
CA GLY A 161 10.12 8.97 -0.42
C GLY A 161 10.11 7.54 0.14
N ASN A 162 9.40 6.63 -0.52
CA ASN A 162 9.37 5.20 -0.24
C ASN A 162 9.88 4.40 -1.45
N LEU A 163 11.10 3.88 -1.36
CA LEU A 163 11.68 3.00 -2.37
C LEU A 163 11.12 1.59 -2.24
N ASN A 164 10.66 1.00 -3.33
CA ASN A 164 10.32 -0.42 -3.39
C ASN A 164 11.44 -1.18 -4.07
N TYR A 165 11.80 -2.33 -3.49
CA TYR A 165 12.73 -3.29 -4.09
C TYR A 165 12.05 -4.64 -4.20
N SER A 166 12.34 -5.37 -5.28
CA SER A 166 11.87 -6.72 -5.52
C SER A 166 13.03 -7.59 -5.94
N VAL A 167 13.15 -8.76 -5.32
CA VAL A 167 14.13 -9.78 -5.65
C VAL A 167 13.40 -11.04 -6.07
N ILE A 168 13.57 -11.43 -7.33
CA ILE A 168 12.98 -12.64 -7.91
C ILE A 168 14.09 -13.65 -8.17
N VAL A 169 13.95 -14.84 -7.59
CA VAL A 169 14.96 -15.89 -7.66
C VAL A 169 14.31 -17.25 -7.91
N PRO A 170 15.09 -18.27 -8.30
CA PRO A 170 14.60 -19.64 -8.34
C PRO A 170 14.08 -20.07 -6.96
N ASN A 171 12.91 -20.70 -6.93
CA ASN A 171 12.31 -21.21 -5.69
C ASN A 171 12.98 -22.53 -5.28
N THR A 172 14.18 -22.43 -4.73
CA THR A 172 14.97 -23.55 -4.23
C THR A 172 14.93 -23.61 -2.71
N LYS A 173 15.34 -24.75 -2.13
CA LYS A 173 15.44 -24.92 -0.67
C LYS A 173 16.41 -23.92 0.00
N ALA A 174 17.28 -23.26 -0.77
CA ALA A 174 18.21 -22.25 -0.26
C ALA A 174 17.53 -20.92 0.03
N PHE A 175 16.33 -20.65 -0.52
CA PHE A 175 15.62 -19.40 -0.30
C PHE A 175 15.13 -19.30 1.16
N LYS A 176 15.62 -18.29 1.89
CA LYS A 176 15.09 -17.89 3.20
C LYS A 176 14.44 -16.52 3.08
N ARG A 177 13.40 -16.28 3.89
CA ARG A 177 12.68 -14.99 3.89
C ARG A 177 13.55 -13.81 4.32
N SER A 178 14.55 -14.02 5.17
CA SER A 178 15.45 -12.96 5.64
C SER A 178 16.53 -12.58 4.63
N THR A 179 16.85 -13.47 3.67
CA THR A 179 18.04 -13.37 2.82
C THR A 179 18.22 -12.01 2.14
N HIS A 180 17.17 -11.47 1.50
CA HIS A 180 17.31 -10.19 0.83
C HIS A 180 17.04 -8.98 1.73
N ALA A 181 16.36 -9.15 2.87
CA ALA A 181 16.29 -8.09 3.86
C ALA A 181 17.67 -7.86 4.48
N GLU A 182 18.41 -8.94 4.76
CA GLU A 182 19.81 -8.89 5.22
C GLU A 182 20.73 -8.30 4.14
N MET A 183 20.49 -8.59 2.86
CA MET A 183 21.19 -7.96 1.73
C MET A 183 21.01 -6.45 1.73
N VAL A 184 19.79 -5.96 1.93
CA VAL A 184 19.51 -4.52 2.02
C VAL A 184 20.19 -3.91 3.25
N VAL A 185 20.15 -4.57 4.41
CA VAL A 185 20.84 -4.11 5.62
C VAL A 185 22.35 -3.93 5.38
N ARG A 186 23.03 -4.92 4.78
CA ARG A 186 24.46 -4.78 4.43
C ARG A 186 24.73 -3.59 3.51
N GLY A 187 23.84 -3.36 2.54
CA GLY A 187 23.92 -2.19 1.66
C GLY A 187 23.85 -0.88 2.45
N LEU A 188 22.88 -0.75 3.35
CA LEU A 188 22.71 0.42 4.21
C LEU A 188 23.89 0.63 5.17
N GLU A 189 24.40 -0.43 5.80
CA GLU A 189 25.59 -0.38 6.66
C GLU A 189 26.84 0.08 5.90
N SER A 190 26.97 -0.29 4.63
CA SER A 190 28.08 0.16 3.77
C SER A 190 28.05 1.68 3.54
N LEU A 191 26.85 2.26 3.40
CA LEU A 191 26.69 3.71 3.23
C LEU A 191 27.02 4.47 4.53
N ALA A 192 26.60 3.94 5.67
CA ALA A 192 26.96 4.51 6.97
C ALA A 192 28.48 4.47 7.20
N SER A 193 29.12 3.33 6.93
CA SER A 193 30.55 3.12 7.16
C SER A 193 31.45 3.94 6.23
N ALA A 194 31.11 4.05 4.95
CA ALA A 194 31.88 4.82 3.97
C ALA A 194 31.98 6.31 4.34
N ARG A 195 30.99 6.84 5.06
CA ARG A 195 30.91 8.26 5.44
C ARG A 195 31.56 8.57 6.78
N SER A 196 31.56 7.65 7.75
CA SER A 196 32.37 7.79 8.97
C SER A 196 33.86 7.99 8.66
N ALA A 197 34.35 7.40 7.55
CA ALA A 197 35.72 7.54 7.07
C ALA A 197 36.02 8.84 6.28
N SER A 198 34.99 9.56 5.81
CA SER A 198 35.12 10.73 4.92
C SER A 198 34.82 12.07 5.61
N SER A 199 34.84 12.10 6.94
CA SER A 199 34.36 13.18 7.83
C SER A 199 35.20 14.48 7.83
N SER A 200 35.87 14.83 6.72
CA SER A 200 36.53 16.13 6.52
C SER A 200 35.64 17.21 5.87
N SER A 201 34.45 16.89 5.37
CA SER A 201 33.45 17.85 4.86
C SER A 201 32.18 17.87 5.72
N GLY A 202 31.99 18.93 6.53
CA GLY A 202 30.89 19.06 7.50
C GLY A 202 29.46 19.17 6.94
N VAL A 203 29.24 19.02 5.64
CA VAL A 203 27.92 19.14 4.98
C VAL A 203 27.26 17.76 4.77
N ASP A 204 28.05 16.68 4.68
CA ASP A 204 27.55 15.32 4.41
C ASP A 204 27.10 14.56 5.68
N GLY A 205 27.48 15.04 6.87
CA GLY A 205 27.26 14.35 8.15
C GLY A 205 25.80 14.26 8.60
N GLU A 206 24.96 15.24 8.25
CA GLU A 206 23.55 15.29 8.67
C GLU A 206 22.62 14.42 7.79
N ARG A 207 23.05 14.11 6.55
CA ARG A 207 22.19 13.47 5.53
C ARG A 207 21.89 11.98 5.83
N TYR A 208 22.81 11.28 6.50
CA TYR A 208 22.74 9.84 6.75
C TYR A 208 23.05 9.46 8.20
N ASN A 209 22.67 10.32 9.14
CA ASN A 209 22.83 10.06 10.57
C ASN A 209 21.72 9.12 11.11
N PHE A 210 21.45 8.02 10.40
CA PHE A 210 20.59 6.97 10.94
C PHE A 210 21.38 6.03 11.84
N GLY A 211 20.76 5.60 12.94
CA GLY A 211 21.38 4.65 13.87
C GLY A 211 21.46 3.23 13.29
N ALA A 212 21.84 2.28 14.14
CA ALA A 212 21.99 0.88 13.74
C ALA A 212 20.74 0.35 13.01
N VAL A 213 20.96 -0.39 11.92
CA VAL A 213 19.90 -1.05 11.15
C VAL A 213 20.01 -2.57 11.29
N ARG A 214 18.89 -3.27 11.33
CA ARG A 214 18.87 -4.74 11.37
C ARG A 214 17.57 -5.32 10.84
N VAL A 215 17.62 -6.61 10.51
CA VAL A 215 16.43 -7.42 10.28
C VAL A 215 15.88 -7.92 11.61
N ASN A 216 14.57 -7.79 11.84
CA ASN A 216 13.90 -8.34 13.02
C ASN A 216 13.36 -9.76 12.76
N GLU A 217 12.78 -10.39 13.77
CA GLU A 217 12.23 -11.77 13.69
C GLU A 217 11.11 -11.93 12.64
N ARG A 218 10.47 -10.83 12.24
CA ARG A 218 9.41 -10.83 11.22
C ARG A 218 9.95 -10.56 9.81
N ASN A 219 11.27 -10.43 9.65
CA ASN A 219 11.95 -10.03 8.42
C ASN A 219 11.66 -8.58 7.99
N ASP A 220 11.23 -7.72 8.92
CA ASP A 220 11.19 -6.27 8.69
C ASP A 220 12.58 -5.68 8.92
N ILE A 221 12.93 -4.59 8.22
CA ILE A 221 14.12 -3.79 8.56
C ILE A 221 13.72 -2.70 9.54
N VAL A 222 14.44 -2.63 10.65
CA VAL A 222 14.27 -1.64 11.70
C VAL A 222 15.55 -0.83 11.87
N MET A 223 15.39 0.43 12.25
CA MET A 223 16.46 1.40 12.47
C MET A 223 16.36 1.94 13.89
N GLN A 224 17.49 2.02 14.59
CA GLN A 224 17.57 2.69 15.89
C GLN A 224 17.61 4.21 15.69
N LYS A 225 16.84 4.94 16.49
CA LYS A 225 16.96 6.40 16.51
C LYS A 225 18.36 6.85 17.00
N PRO A 226 18.84 8.04 16.61
CA PRO A 226 20.09 8.60 17.11
C PRO A 226 20.17 8.71 18.64
N ASP A 227 19.04 8.90 19.31
CA ASP A 227 18.94 8.95 20.78
C ASP A 227 19.07 7.56 21.47
N GLY A 228 19.18 6.48 20.69
CA GLY A 228 19.37 5.11 21.15
C GLY A 228 18.15 4.43 21.78
N ALA A 229 17.05 5.16 22.02
CA ALA A 229 15.97 4.69 22.88
C ALA A 229 14.92 3.81 22.18
N GLU A 230 14.75 3.97 20.86
CA GLU A 230 13.64 3.35 20.13
C GLU A 230 14.04 2.82 18.75
N TRP A 231 13.48 1.67 18.38
CA TRP A 231 13.57 1.09 17.04
C TRP A 231 12.33 1.44 16.22
N LEU A 232 12.54 2.04 15.06
CA LEU A 232 11.50 2.35 14.09
C LEU A 232 11.57 1.37 12.92
N LYS A 233 10.41 0.92 12.43
CA LYS A 233 10.34 0.15 11.19
C LYS A 233 10.57 1.08 10.00
N VAL A 234 11.52 0.72 9.14
CA VAL A 234 11.86 1.46 7.91
C VAL A 234 11.56 0.64 6.65
N SER A 235 11.46 -0.68 6.76
CA SER A 235 11.10 -1.58 5.64
C SER A 235 10.11 -2.63 6.09
N GLY A 236 9.07 -2.88 5.28
CA GLY A 236 8.21 -4.06 5.43
C GLY A 236 8.39 -5.02 4.26
N SER A 237 8.42 -6.32 4.57
CA SER A 237 8.65 -7.39 3.58
C SER A 237 7.37 -8.17 3.28
N ALA A 238 7.20 -8.57 2.02
CA ALA A 238 6.16 -9.48 1.58
C ALA A 238 6.67 -10.45 0.50
N PHE A 239 5.97 -11.57 0.35
CA PHE A 239 6.45 -12.68 -0.46
C PHE A 239 5.36 -13.25 -1.36
N LYS A 240 5.76 -13.72 -2.55
CA LYS A 240 4.92 -14.50 -3.45
C LYS A 240 5.73 -15.67 -4.02
N LEU A 241 5.27 -16.88 -3.74
CA LEU A 241 5.85 -18.10 -4.30
C LEU A 241 4.99 -18.59 -5.46
N THR A 242 5.64 -19.04 -6.52
CA THR A 242 5.02 -19.70 -7.68
C THR A 242 5.75 -21.03 -7.95
N ARG A 243 5.32 -21.76 -8.99
CA ARG A 243 6.02 -22.97 -9.43
C ARG A 243 7.40 -22.58 -10.00
N GLY A 244 8.45 -22.83 -9.25
CA GLY A 244 9.84 -22.60 -9.68
C GLY A 244 10.39 -21.19 -9.41
N ARG A 245 9.58 -20.20 -9.04
CA ARG A 245 10.04 -18.82 -8.74
C ARG A 245 9.57 -18.33 -7.37
N ALA A 246 10.44 -17.57 -6.70
CA ALA A 246 10.14 -16.88 -5.45
C ALA A 246 10.36 -15.38 -5.63
N LEU A 247 9.37 -14.58 -5.27
CA LEU A 247 9.45 -13.12 -5.17
C LEU A 247 9.49 -12.74 -3.69
N HIS A 248 10.49 -11.96 -3.32
CA HIS A 248 10.51 -11.15 -2.11
C HIS A 248 10.48 -9.68 -2.55
N HIS A 249 9.51 -8.92 -2.05
CA HIS A 249 9.55 -7.47 -2.22
C HIS A 249 9.44 -6.77 -0.88
N GLY A 250 10.08 -5.61 -0.79
CA GLY A 250 10.05 -4.79 0.39
C GLY A 250 9.94 -3.32 0.05
N THR A 251 9.44 -2.57 1.03
CA THR A 251 9.46 -1.10 1.00
C THR A 251 10.71 -0.59 1.70
N LEU A 252 11.06 0.67 1.53
CA LEU A 252 12.11 1.32 2.28
C LEU A 252 11.77 2.81 2.41
N LEU A 253 11.27 3.19 3.59
CA LEU A 253 11.00 4.58 3.95
C LEU A 253 12.32 5.29 4.13
N TYR A 254 12.74 6.00 3.10
CA TYR A 254 14.01 6.69 3.10
C TYR A 254 13.86 8.20 3.24
N SER A 255 12.75 8.80 2.77
CA SER A 255 12.49 10.24 2.92
C SER A 255 11.04 10.64 2.58
N SER A 256 10.05 9.89 3.07
CA SER A 256 8.62 10.20 2.83
C SER A 256 8.22 11.52 3.48
N PRO A 257 7.68 12.50 2.72
CA PRO A 257 7.12 13.74 3.28
C PRO A 257 5.84 13.52 4.09
N TYR A 258 5.22 12.36 3.96
CA TYR A 258 3.95 12.02 4.61
C TYR A 258 4.08 10.99 5.72
N VAL A 259 5.30 10.71 6.21
CA VAL A 259 5.56 9.69 7.25
C VAL A 259 4.68 9.86 8.50
N SER A 260 4.40 11.11 8.90
CA SER A 260 3.55 11.43 10.06
C SER A 260 2.06 11.17 9.81
N LYS A 261 1.62 11.12 8.54
CA LYS A 261 0.23 10.87 8.14
C LYS A 261 -0.07 9.38 7.91
N ILE A 262 0.96 8.53 7.76
CA ILE A 262 0.77 7.09 7.48
C ILE A 262 -0.16 6.42 8.51
N SER A 263 0.07 6.66 9.81
CA SER A 263 -0.74 6.08 10.90
C SER A 263 -2.22 6.42 10.80
N ASP A 264 -2.50 7.59 10.25
CA ASP A 264 -3.82 8.18 10.11
C ASP A 264 -4.55 7.63 8.87
N LEU A 265 -3.83 7.43 7.77
CA LEU A 265 -4.36 6.78 6.55
C LEU A 265 -4.66 5.30 6.77
N LEU A 266 -3.84 4.61 7.59
CA LEU A 266 -3.94 3.17 7.86
C LEU A 266 -4.77 2.85 9.12
N ARG A 267 -5.59 3.80 9.57
CA ARG A 267 -6.48 3.64 10.72
C ARG A 267 -7.93 3.70 10.28
N SER A 268 -8.44 2.55 9.87
CA SER A 268 -9.86 2.41 9.54
C SER A 268 -10.79 2.84 10.68
N PRO A 269 -11.87 3.59 10.39
CA PRO A 269 -12.95 3.86 11.32
C PRO A 269 -13.79 2.60 11.66
N GLY A 270 -13.68 1.53 10.88
CA GLY A 270 -14.32 0.23 11.13
C GLY A 270 -13.58 -0.65 12.14
N ARG A 271 -12.44 -0.18 12.67
CA ARG A 271 -11.66 -0.95 13.64
C ARG A 271 -12.47 -1.19 14.93
N GLY A 272 -12.55 -2.46 15.34
CA GLY A 272 -13.33 -2.88 16.50
C GLY A 272 -14.83 -3.03 16.22
N LEU A 273 -15.29 -2.70 15.01
CA LEU A 273 -16.66 -2.90 14.55
C LEU A 273 -16.74 -3.99 13.48
N ILE A 274 -15.65 -4.25 12.76
CA ILE A 274 -15.52 -5.32 11.77
C ILE A 274 -14.80 -6.52 12.40
N SER A 275 -15.38 -7.70 12.21
CA SER A 275 -14.79 -9.00 12.54
C SER A 275 -14.54 -9.79 11.25
N ALA A 276 -13.29 -10.21 11.01
CA ALA A 276 -12.91 -10.90 9.77
C ALA A 276 -11.91 -12.03 10.05
N LYS A 277 -11.94 -13.09 9.23
CA LYS A 277 -10.94 -14.19 9.25
C LYS A 277 -9.72 -13.90 8.36
N GLY A 278 -9.50 -12.63 8.01
CA GLY A 278 -8.44 -12.18 7.09
C GLY A 278 -7.08 -12.03 7.76
N VAL A 279 -6.06 -11.75 6.94
CA VAL A 279 -4.71 -11.40 7.45
C VAL A 279 -4.74 -9.94 7.89
N GLU A 280 -4.70 -9.69 9.20
CA GLU A 280 -4.61 -8.33 9.74
C GLU A 280 -3.19 -7.76 9.65
N SER A 281 -3.07 -6.45 9.48
CA SER A 281 -1.78 -5.77 9.59
C SER A 281 -1.23 -5.76 11.02
N VAL A 282 0.05 -6.05 11.16
CA VAL A 282 0.77 -5.83 12.42
C VAL A 282 1.32 -4.41 12.44
N ARG A 283 0.74 -3.56 13.31
CA ARG A 283 1.14 -2.16 13.44
C ARG A 283 2.55 -2.05 14.03
N SER A 284 3.30 -1.07 13.58
CA SER A 284 4.64 -0.73 14.09
C SER A 284 4.85 0.76 13.94
N LYS A 285 5.61 1.37 14.85
CA LYS A 285 6.07 2.75 14.64
C LYS A 285 7.04 2.75 13.46
N VAL A 286 6.88 3.71 12.57
CA VAL A 286 7.66 3.83 11.34
C VAL A 286 8.49 5.11 11.35
N GLY A 287 9.56 5.15 10.56
CA GLY A 287 10.40 6.33 10.39
C GLY A 287 11.07 6.33 9.03
N ASN A 288 11.63 7.48 8.66
CA ASN A 288 12.51 7.59 7.49
C ASN A 288 13.95 7.27 7.90
N LEU A 289 14.71 6.64 7.00
CA LEU A 289 16.16 6.50 7.12
C LEU A 289 16.87 7.87 7.09
N ALA A 290 16.43 8.76 6.21
CA ALA A 290 16.97 10.10 6.05
C ALA A 290 15.83 11.11 5.86
N TRP A 291 16.10 12.40 6.04
CA TRP A 291 15.09 13.42 5.78
C TRP A 291 15.67 14.56 4.95
N THR A 292 15.02 14.84 3.84
CA THR A 292 15.26 16.06 3.08
C THR A 292 13.95 16.59 2.48
N PRO A 293 13.66 17.90 2.64
CA PRO A 293 12.54 18.56 1.97
C PRO A 293 12.86 18.90 0.50
N ASP A 294 14.10 18.74 0.05
CA ASP A 294 14.51 19.00 -1.33
C ASP A 294 14.30 17.72 -2.17
N PRO A 295 13.42 17.75 -3.19
CA PRO A 295 13.20 16.62 -4.09
C PRO A 295 14.47 16.17 -4.84
N HIS A 296 15.38 17.10 -5.18
CA HIS A 296 16.62 16.75 -5.85
C HIS A 296 17.52 15.91 -4.93
N GLU A 297 17.70 16.37 -3.69
CA GLU A 297 18.48 15.63 -2.69
C GLU A 297 17.82 14.30 -2.32
N ARG A 298 16.49 14.24 -2.36
CA ARG A 298 15.74 12.98 -2.18
C ARG A 298 16.09 11.97 -3.27
N GLU A 299 16.23 12.41 -4.52
CA GLU A 299 16.63 11.54 -5.62
C GLU A 299 18.10 11.10 -5.50
N VAL A 300 19.00 11.98 -5.05
CA VAL A 300 20.39 11.61 -4.74
C VAL A 300 20.45 10.52 -3.68
N VAL A 301 19.70 10.68 -2.58
CA VAL A 301 19.59 9.67 -1.51
C VAL A 301 19.09 8.33 -2.05
N ARG A 302 18.04 8.36 -2.87
CA ARG A 302 17.48 7.17 -3.51
C ARG A 302 18.51 6.45 -4.37
N ALA A 303 19.24 7.18 -5.21
CA ALA A 303 20.24 6.61 -6.10
C ALA A 303 21.38 5.93 -5.33
N GLU A 304 21.87 6.56 -4.25
CA GLU A 304 22.92 5.99 -3.41
C GLU A 304 22.47 4.70 -2.71
N ILE A 305 21.24 4.68 -2.18
CA ILE A 305 20.65 3.48 -1.57
C ILE A 305 20.51 2.36 -2.60
N MET A 306 19.97 2.67 -3.78
CA MET A 306 19.80 1.69 -4.86
C MET A 306 21.14 1.10 -5.29
N GLU A 307 22.17 1.92 -5.45
CA GLU A 307 23.50 1.47 -5.82
C GLU A 307 24.13 0.59 -4.72
N ALA A 308 23.97 0.95 -3.44
CA ALA A 308 24.46 0.12 -2.33
C ALA A 308 23.79 -1.27 -2.28
N ILE A 309 22.47 -1.33 -2.47
CA ILE A 309 21.71 -2.59 -2.57
C ILE A 309 22.16 -3.38 -3.81
N THR A 310 22.37 -2.70 -4.94
CA THR A 310 22.78 -3.34 -6.20
C THR A 310 24.15 -4.00 -6.08
N ARG A 311 25.12 -3.36 -5.40
CA ARG A 311 26.42 -3.98 -5.12
C ARG A 311 26.28 -5.27 -4.32
N GLU A 312 25.45 -5.28 -3.28
CA GLU A 312 25.21 -6.48 -2.48
C GLU A 312 24.51 -7.59 -3.27
N PHE A 313 23.53 -7.24 -4.10
CA PHE A 313 22.90 -8.19 -5.02
C PHE A 313 23.89 -8.78 -6.02
N TRP A 314 24.76 -7.95 -6.60
CA TRP A 314 25.79 -8.41 -7.54
C TRP A 314 26.82 -9.32 -6.86
N LYS A 315 27.23 -9.04 -5.62
CA LYS A 315 28.09 -9.96 -4.85
C LYS A 315 27.44 -11.33 -4.64
N MET A 316 26.12 -11.36 -4.48
CA MET A 316 25.39 -12.60 -4.24
C MET A 316 25.16 -13.43 -5.51
N TYR A 317 24.92 -12.78 -6.65
CA TYR A 317 24.42 -13.45 -7.86
C TYR A 317 25.19 -13.15 -9.15
N GLY A 318 26.11 -12.19 -9.14
CA GLY A 318 26.92 -11.73 -10.28
C GLY A 318 27.94 -12.73 -10.82
N GLY A 319 28.24 -13.78 -10.06
CA GLY A 319 29.26 -14.76 -10.44
C GLY A 319 30.64 -14.12 -10.63
N VAL A 320 31.34 -14.50 -11.69
CA VAL A 320 32.66 -13.97 -12.06
C VAL A 320 32.60 -12.78 -13.03
N ASP A 321 31.41 -12.49 -13.56
CA ASP A 321 31.24 -11.47 -14.58
C ASP A 321 31.21 -10.07 -13.96
N ALA A 322 31.83 -9.12 -14.66
CA ALA A 322 31.73 -7.72 -14.30
C ALA A 322 30.31 -7.19 -14.57
N ARG A 323 29.76 -6.40 -13.63
CA ARG A 323 28.50 -5.65 -13.84
C ARG A 323 28.71 -4.67 -14.99
N LYS A 324 27.92 -4.82 -16.06
CA LYS A 324 27.95 -3.92 -17.22
C LYS A 324 26.60 -3.19 -17.33
N PRO A 325 26.56 -1.87 -17.01
CA PRO A 325 25.38 -1.06 -17.22
C PRO A 325 24.84 -1.18 -18.65
N GLY A 326 23.52 -1.26 -18.82
CA GLY A 326 22.85 -1.38 -20.12
C GLY A 326 22.76 -2.78 -20.72
N VAL A 327 23.51 -3.76 -20.19
CA VAL A 327 23.41 -5.17 -20.62
C VAL A 327 22.63 -6.00 -19.60
N VAL A 328 23.02 -5.87 -18.33
CA VAL A 328 22.41 -6.57 -17.18
C VAL A 328 21.67 -5.61 -16.26
N GLU A 329 21.83 -4.31 -16.46
CA GLU A 329 21.16 -3.24 -15.71
C GLU A 329 20.38 -2.38 -16.69
N ILE A 330 19.07 -2.37 -16.50
CA ILE A 330 18.10 -1.99 -17.51
C ILE A 330 17.18 -0.94 -16.90
N THR A 331 17.12 0.24 -17.54
CA THR A 331 16.08 1.22 -17.21
C THR A 331 14.88 0.99 -18.11
N LEU A 332 13.73 0.72 -17.50
CA LEU A 332 12.44 0.68 -18.19
C LEU A 332 11.82 2.06 -18.02
N ALA A 333 12.01 2.88 -19.06
CA ALA A 333 11.40 4.18 -19.13
C ALA A 333 9.88 4.01 -19.22
N ALA A 334 9.16 4.54 -18.24
CA ALA A 334 7.77 4.91 -18.38
C ALA A 334 7.72 6.38 -18.76
N GLY A 335 7.27 6.63 -19.98
CA GLY A 335 7.05 7.96 -20.50
C GLY A 335 6.17 7.88 -21.73
N ALA A 336 4.96 8.43 -21.63
CA ALA A 336 4.00 8.72 -22.69
C ALA A 336 3.44 7.58 -23.57
N GLU A 337 3.89 6.33 -23.45
CA GLU A 337 3.36 5.27 -24.29
C GLU A 337 1.88 4.97 -23.95
N PRO A 338 0.94 5.09 -24.92
CA PRO A 338 -0.45 4.71 -24.72
C PRO A 338 -0.54 3.30 -24.12
N ARG A 339 -1.57 2.99 -23.32
CA ARG A 339 -1.81 1.62 -22.78
C ARG A 339 -1.81 0.53 -23.86
N ASN A 340 -1.98 0.92 -25.13
CA ASN A 340 -1.99 0.08 -26.32
C ASN A 340 -0.59 -0.35 -26.78
N GLU A 341 0.47 0.28 -26.27
CA GLU A 341 1.88 -0.01 -26.60
C GLU A 341 2.57 -0.89 -25.55
N LEU A 342 1.91 -1.12 -24.41
CA LEU A 342 2.35 -2.07 -23.41
C LEU A 342 2.25 -3.51 -23.93
N ASP A 343 3.13 -4.38 -23.44
CA ASP A 343 2.98 -5.83 -23.59
C ASP A 343 1.56 -6.25 -23.15
N PRO A 344 0.84 -7.09 -23.93
CA PRO A 344 -0.54 -7.45 -23.62
C PRO A 344 -0.76 -8.04 -22.22
N ALA A 345 0.23 -8.75 -21.67
CA ALA A 345 0.16 -9.30 -20.33
C ALA A 345 0.31 -8.21 -19.25
N ILE A 346 1.15 -7.19 -19.47
CA ILE A 346 1.25 -6.03 -18.59
C ILE A 346 -0.04 -5.22 -18.66
N ALA A 347 -0.57 -4.94 -19.86
CA ALA A 347 -1.81 -4.20 -20.04
C ALA A 347 -3.01 -4.93 -19.38
N ALA A 348 -3.07 -6.26 -19.49
CA ALA A 348 -4.06 -7.07 -18.79
C ALA A 348 -3.89 -7.00 -17.27
N GLY A 349 -2.65 -7.05 -16.78
CA GLY A 349 -2.32 -6.87 -15.37
C GLY A 349 -2.80 -5.52 -14.84
N VAL A 350 -2.58 -4.43 -15.56
CA VAL A 350 -3.03 -3.09 -15.18
C VAL A 350 -4.55 -3.03 -15.13
N ARG A 351 -5.24 -3.52 -16.17
CA ARG A 351 -6.72 -3.57 -16.19
C ARG A 351 -7.29 -4.35 -15.01
N GLU A 352 -6.68 -5.50 -14.67
CA GLU A 352 -7.08 -6.28 -13.49
C GLU A 352 -6.85 -5.48 -12.20
N LEU A 353 -5.64 -4.95 -12.00
CA LEU A 353 -5.27 -4.28 -10.73
C LEU A 353 -6.07 -3.00 -10.45
N THR A 354 -6.53 -2.29 -11.49
CA THR A 354 -7.38 -1.10 -11.36
C THR A 354 -8.86 -1.43 -11.16
N SER A 355 -9.28 -2.69 -11.40
CA SER A 355 -10.71 -3.06 -11.35
C SER A 355 -11.25 -3.15 -9.91
N PRO A 356 -12.52 -2.75 -9.65
CA PRO A 356 -13.13 -2.93 -8.34
C PRO A 356 -13.26 -4.41 -7.94
N SER A 357 -13.40 -5.30 -8.92
CA SER A 357 -13.44 -6.74 -8.69
C SER A 357 -12.13 -7.28 -8.11
N TRP A 358 -11.00 -6.66 -8.45
CA TRP A 358 -9.72 -6.95 -7.83
C TRP A 358 -9.52 -6.22 -6.49
N ILE A 359 -9.77 -4.90 -6.45
CA ILE A 359 -9.49 -4.09 -5.26
C ILE A 359 -10.39 -4.50 -4.09
N PHE A 360 -11.70 -4.66 -4.32
CA PHE A 360 -12.70 -4.88 -3.27
C PHE A 360 -13.28 -6.29 -3.26
N GLU A 361 -13.59 -6.87 -4.42
CA GLU A 361 -14.32 -8.14 -4.46
C GLU A 361 -13.45 -9.37 -4.15
N GLN A 362 -12.16 -9.15 -3.95
CA GLN A 362 -11.24 -10.15 -3.38
C GLN A 362 -11.28 -10.21 -1.85
N THR A 363 -12.05 -9.33 -1.19
CA THR A 363 -12.11 -9.25 0.28
C THR A 363 -12.75 -10.51 0.87
N PRO A 364 -12.07 -11.22 1.81
CA PRO A 364 -12.65 -12.36 2.50
C PRO A 364 -13.94 -11.99 3.25
N ARG A 365 -14.75 -13.01 3.55
CA ARG A 365 -15.97 -12.82 4.35
C ARG A 365 -15.66 -12.10 5.68
N PHE A 366 -16.48 -11.12 6.01
CA PHE A 366 -16.43 -10.39 7.27
C PHE A 366 -17.83 -10.05 7.76
N GLU A 367 -17.89 -9.72 9.05
CA GLU A 367 -19.08 -9.27 9.75
C GLU A 367 -18.82 -7.86 10.29
N PHE A 368 -19.87 -7.06 10.36
CA PHE A 368 -19.84 -5.72 10.94
C PHE A 368 -21.00 -5.57 11.90
N ALA A 369 -20.73 -4.94 13.03
CA ALA A 369 -21.75 -4.48 13.98
C ALA A 369 -21.45 -3.01 14.31
N SER A 370 -22.43 -2.14 14.11
CA SER A 370 -22.26 -0.70 14.38
C SER A 370 -22.10 -0.40 15.87
N GLY A 371 -22.53 -1.31 16.75
CA GLY A 371 -22.86 -0.98 18.14
C GLY A 371 -24.17 -0.18 18.22
N MET A 372 -24.67 0.00 19.45
CA MET A 372 -25.88 0.78 19.71
C MET A 372 -25.60 2.27 19.56
N LEU A 373 -26.36 2.93 18.69
CA LEU A 373 -26.39 4.38 18.50
C LEU A 373 -27.83 4.84 18.44
N GLU A 374 -28.23 5.75 19.34
CA GLU A 374 -29.61 6.24 19.43
C GLU A 374 -30.61 5.08 19.45
N HIS A 375 -30.30 4.06 20.27
CA HIS A 375 -31.05 2.80 20.39
C HIS A 375 -31.02 1.89 19.16
N HIS A 376 -30.45 2.30 18.03
CA HIS A 376 -30.38 1.49 16.82
C HIS A 376 -29.04 0.76 16.68
N GLU A 377 -29.05 -0.42 16.07
CA GLU A 377 -27.84 -1.17 15.71
C GLU A 377 -28.00 -1.75 14.29
N VAL A 378 -26.99 -1.54 13.44
CA VAL A 378 -26.86 -2.23 12.17
C VAL A 378 -25.86 -3.36 12.30
N LYS A 379 -26.27 -4.57 11.89
CA LYS A 379 -25.37 -5.70 11.65
C LYS A 379 -25.41 -6.08 10.18
N LEU A 380 -24.25 -6.34 9.61
CA LEU A 380 -24.17 -6.86 8.25
C LEU A 380 -23.10 -7.94 8.12
N CYS A 381 -23.30 -8.82 7.14
CA CYS A 381 -22.29 -9.73 6.67
C CYS A 381 -22.01 -9.46 5.20
N ALA A 382 -20.73 -9.40 4.82
CA ALA A 382 -20.31 -9.27 3.45
C ALA A 382 -19.30 -10.35 3.08
N ASN A 383 -19.34 -10.77 1.82
CA ASN A 383 -18.40 -11.73 1.25
C ASN A 383 -18.04 -11.26 -0.16
N ARG A 384 -16.74 -11.20 -0.49
CA ARG A 384 -16.27 -10.66 -1.78
C ARG A 384 -16.76 -9.23 -2.02
N GLY A 385 -16.78 -8.40 -0.97
CA GLY A 385 -17.25 -7.02 -1.05
C GLY A 385 -18.76 -6.87 -1.32
N VAL A 386 -19.51 -7.97 -1.37
CA VAL A 386 -20.95 -8.02 -1.61
C VAL A 386 -21.67 -8.26 -0.30
N LEU A 387 -22.68 -7.44 -0.01
CA LEU A 387 -23.56 -7.57 1.13
C LEU A 387 -24.36 -8.88 0.99
N LYS A 388 -24.33 -9.73 2.03
CA LYS A 388 -25.04 -11.01 2.07
C LYS A 388 -26.22 -11.00 3.04
N SER A 389 -26.08 -10.28 4.15
CA SER A 389 -27.16 -10.02 5.08
C SER A 389 -27.02 -8.63 5.67
N LEU A 390 -28.16 -8.02 5.99
CA LEU A 390 -28.26 -6.71 6.64
C LEU A 390 -29.44 -6.74 7.60
N MET A 391 -29.17 -6.46 8.86
CA MET A 391 -30.12 -6.41 9.95
C MET A 391 -30.06 -5.03 10.61
N VAL A 392 -31.23 -4.43 10.83
CA VAL A 392 -31.39 -3.21 11.61
C VAL A 392 -32.16 -3.58 12.87
N ARG A 393 -31.53 -3.49 14.03
CA ARG A 393 -32.20 -3.54 15.33
C ARG A 393 -32.56 -2.11 15.71
N SER A 394 -33.81 -1.93 16.11
CA SER A 394 -34.41 -0.66 16.53
C SER A 394 -35.41 -1.01 17.63
N PRO A 395 -35.31 -0.42 18.82
CA PRO A 395 -36.38 -0.45 19.80
C PRO A 395 -37.04 0.94 19.90
N VAL A 396 -38.37 0.99 19.72
CA VAL A 396 -39.27 2.08 20.18
C VAL A 396 -40.69 1.50 20.37
N PRO A 397 -41.51 1.85 21.38
CA PRO A 397 -41.28 2.61 22.63
C PRO A 397 -41.49 1.81 23.94
N ASP A 398 -41.09 2.46 25.05
CA ASP A 398 -41.27 2.15 26.48
C ASP A 398 -40.42 1.03 27.12
N SER A 399 -39.18 1.39 27.42
CA SER A 399 -38.60 0.99 28.71
C SER A 399 -37.88 2.18 29.32
N GLN A 400 -38.36 2.58 30.50
CA GLN A 400 -37.80 3.64 31.34
C GLN A 400 -36.27 3.59 31.44
N PRO A 401 -35.61 4.74 31.67
CA PRO A 401 -34.16 4.79 31.77
C PRO A 401 -33.69 4.04 33.02
N SER A 402 -33.29 2.78 32.89
CA SER A 402 -32.47 2.13 33.92
C SER A 402 -31.04 2.65 33.77
N THR A 403 -30.71 3.60 34.63
CA THR A 403 -29.36 4.06 34.91
C THR A 403 -28.40 2.87 35.06
N GLY A 404 -27.27 2.88 34.35
CA GLY A 404 -26.10 2.10 34.77
C GLY A 404 -25.45 1.10 33.80
N ASN A 405 -25.68 1.14 32.48
CA ASN A 405 -25.09 0.14 31.57
C ASN A 405 -23.81 0.55 30.82
N GLU A 406 -23.20 1.70 31.12
CA GLU A 406 -21.89 2.05 30.55
C GLU A 406 -20.72 1.31 31.24
N VAL A 407 -20.87 0.92 32.50
CA VAL A 407 -19.80 0.28 33.29
C VAL A 407 -19.72 -1.23 33.07
N ALA A 408 -20.86 -1.89 32.79
CA ALA A 408 -20.91 -3.33 32.60
C ALA A 408 -20.16 -3.81 31.32
N TRP A 409 -20.19 -3.01 30.25
CA TRP A 409 -19.51 -3.37 29.00
C TRP A 409 -18.01 -3.03 29.01
N ALA A 410 -17.60 -1.99 29.76
CA ALA A 410 -16.19 -1.69 29.99
C ALA A 410 -15.50 -2.80 30.79
N MET A 411 -16.18 -3.40 31.77
CA MET A 411 -15.66 -4.52 32.57
C MET A 411 -15.55 -5.83 31.78
N ARG A 412 -16.45 -6.08 30.80
CA ARG A 412 -16.38 -7.29 29.96
C ARG A 412 -15.21 -7.30 28.97
N LYS A 413 -14.58 -6.14 28.73
CA LYS A 413 -13.39 -5.96 27.87
C LYS A 413 -12.07 -6.41 28.51
N LEU A 414 -12.01 -6.57 29.83
CA LEU A 414 -10.76 -6.89 30.55
C LEU A 414 -10.48 -8.39 30.71
N GLN A 415 -11.39 -9.27 30.34
CA GLN A 415 -11.25 -10.73 30.56
C GLN A 415 -11.08 -11.60 29.31
N PHE A 416 -11.20 -11.07 28.10
CA PHE A 416 -10.95 -11.86 26.88
C PHE A 416 -9.50 -11.73 26.40
N GLY A 417 -8.61 -12.27 27.22
CA GLY A 417 -7.22 -12.56 26.90
C GLY A 417 -6.81 -13.81 27.68
N LYS A 418 -7.02 -14.98 27.06
CA LYS A 418 -6.84 -16.35 27.60
C LYS A 418 -7.99 -16.88 28.48
N GLN A 419 -8.88 -17.68 27.88
CA GLN A 419 -9.23 -18.99 28.46
C GLN A 419 -9.99 -19.87 27.45
N GLU A 420 -9.70 -21.18 27.54
CA GLU A 420 -10.36 -22.26 26.82
C GLU A 420 -11.84 -22.39 27.23
N ARG A 421 -12.67 -22.92 26.33
CA ARG A 421 -14.11 -23.16 26.54
C ARG A 421 -14.33 -24.14 27.69
N PRO A 422 -15.26 -23.88 28.62
CA PRO A 422 -15.95 -24.95 29.34
C PRO A 422 -17.21 -25.38 28.57
N GLU A 423 -17.49 -26.67 28.69
CA GLU A 423 -18.65 -27.35 28.14
C GLU A 423 -19.96 -26.97 28.86
N THR A 424 -21.03 -26.98 28.06
CA THR A 424 -22.47 -27.05 28.37
C THR A 424 -22.94 -26.92 29.83
N GLU A 425 -23.70 -25.86 30.10
CA GLU A 425 -24.85 -25.92 31.02
C GLU A 425 -26.04 -25.16 30.43
N THR A 426 -27.16 -25.87 30.34
CA THR A 426 -28.45 -25.44 29.81
C THR A 426 -29.21 -24.60 30.86
N GLY A 427 -29.29 -23.29 30.64
CA GLY A 427 -30.16 -22.37 31.38
C GLY A 427 -31.18 -21.72 30.45
N LYS A 428 -32.47 -22.03 30.65
CA LYS A 428 -33.60 -21.37 29.97
C LYS A 428 -33.65 -19.89 30.37
N GLY A 429 -33.29 -19.00 29.45
CA GLY A 429 -33.49 -17.56 29.53
C GLY A 429 -34.32 -17.10 28.33
N THR A 430 -35.34 -16.28 28.61
CA THR A 430 -36.31 -15.68 27.69
C THR A 430 -35.72 -15.29 26.33
N GLU A 431 -36.33 -15.85 25.27
CA GLU A 431 -36.00 -15.61 23.87
C GLU A 431 -36.16 -14.12 23.55
N SER A 432 -35.03 -13.45 23.29
CA SER A 432 -35.03 -12.27 22.45
C SER A 432 -35.11 -12.79 21.01
N GLU A 433 -36.13 -12.39 20.25
CA GLU A 433 -36.31 -12.84 18.86
C GLU A 433 -35.04 -12.53 18.04
N GLU A 434 -34.21 -13.55 17.81
CA GLU A 434 -33.17 -13.51 16.79
C GLU A 434 -33.85 -13.65 15.43
N VAL A 435 -34.18 -12.51 14.83
CA VAL A 435 -34.77 -12.44 13.49
C VAL A 435 -33.80 -13.03 12.46
N GLU A 436 -34.31 -13.93 11.60
CA GLU A 436 -33.52 -14.53 10.53
C GLU A 436 -32.92 -13.48 9.57
N PRO A 437 -31.70 -13.71 9.07
CA PRO A 437 -31.06 -12.80 8.12
C PRO A 437 -31.86 -12.72 6.82
N VAL A 438 -32.35 -11.53 6.48
CA VAL A 438 -33.06 -11.29 5.21
C VAL A 438 -32.08 -11.42 4.05
N VAL A 439 -32.29 -12.43 3.19
CA VAL A 439 -31.59 -12.62 1.91
C VAL A 439 -31.93 -11.43 0.99
N LEU A 440 -30.92 -10.81 0.38
CA LEU A 440 -31.12 -9.66 -0.51
C LEU A 440 -31.55 -10.15 -1.90
N ASP A 441 -32.58 -9.53 -2.49
CA ASP A 441 -33.03 -9.80 -3.87
C ASP A 441 -32.06 -9.23 -4.93
N GLU A 442 -31.28 -8.21 -4.58
CA GLU A 442 -30.31 -7.55 -5.45
C GLU A 442 -28.89 -7.60 -4.86
N GLU A 443 -27.90 -7.71 -5.75
CA GLU A 443 -26.50 -7.77 -5.38
C GLU A 443 -25.97 -6.37 -5.00
N VAL A 444 -25.95 -6.07 -3.70
CA VAL A 444 -25.43 -4.79 -3.20
C VAL A 444 -23.92 -4.88 -2.96
N LYS A 445 -23.13 -4.18 -3.78
CA LYS A 445 -21.67 -4.06 -3.63
C LYS A 445 -21.33 -2.91 -2.69
N LEU A 446 -20.59 -3.19 -1.62
CA LEU A 446 -20.26 -2.18 -0.60
C LEU A 446 -19.45 -1.00 -1.16
N HIS A 447 -18.58 -1.25 -2.14
CA HIS A 447 -17.78 -0.19 -2.76
C HIS A 447 -18.59 0.71 -3.72
N ASP A 448 -19.78 0.30 -4.15
CA ASP A 448 -20.66 1.11 -5.02
C ASP A 448 -21.98 1.47 -4.32
N MET A 449 -21.96 1.52 -2.98
CA MET A 449 -23.11 1.94 -2.19
C MET A 449 -23.47 3.39 -2.52
N LYS A 450 -24.67 3.62 -3.07
CA LYS A 450 -25.15 4.98 -3.42
C LYS A 450 -25.64 5.76 -2.21
N SER A 451 -26.48 5.13 -1.38
CA SER A 451 -27.08 5.75 -0.20
C SER A 451 -27.37 4.71 0.87
N TRP A 452 -26.69 4.82 2.02
CA TRP A 452 -26.98 3.97 3.18
C TRP A 452 -28.36 4.31 3.77
N LYS A 453 -28.76 5.59 3.77
CA LYS A 453 -30.07 6.03 4.28
C LYS A 453 -31.23 5.38 3.52
N GLU A 454 -31.19 5.41 2.18
CA GLU A 454 -32.23 4.79 1.35
C GLU A 454 -32.31 3.27 1.55
N LEU A 455 -31.16 2.59 1.60
CA LEU A 455 -31.10 1.14 1.79
C LEU A 455 -31.71 0.72 3.14
N LEU A 456 -31.41 1.46 4.20
CA LEU A 456 -31.89 1.17 5.54
C LEU A 456 -33.39 1.50 5.68
N ASN A 457 -33.84 2.64 5.16
CA ASN A 457 -35.24 3.08 5.23
C ASN A 457 -36.16 2.19 4.39
N THR A 458 -35.75 1.76 3.20
CA THR A 458 -36.54 0.80 2.39
C THR A 458 -36.78 -0.51 3.14
N ARG A 459 -35.84 -0.92 3.98
CA ARG A 459 -35.91 -2.18 4.73
C ARG A 459 -36.65 -2.06 6.05
N THR A 460 -36.57 -0.93 6.74
CA THR A 460 -37.47 -0.67 7.86
C THR A 460 -38.91 -0.62 7.36
N SER A 461 -39.20 0.04 6.24
CA SER A 461 -40.53 0.07 5.61
C SER A 461 -41.08 -1.30 5.20
N LYS A 462 -40.26 -2.18 4.59
CA LYS A 462 -40.68 -3.57 4.31
C LYS A 462 -40.97 -4.36 5.59
N ARG A 463 -40.25 -4.08 6.69
CA ARG A 463 -40.47 -4.73 7.99
C ARG A 463 -41.74 -4.22 8.67
N THR A 464 -42.02 -2.91 8.65
CA THR A 464 -43.29 -2.35 9.14
C THR A 464 -44.46 -2.84 8.31
N ALA A 465 -44.37 -2.92 6.98
CA ALA A 465 -45.43 -3.46 6.14
C ALA A 465 -45.79 -4.92 6.51
N LYS A 466 -44.79 -5.79 6.71
CA LYS A 466 -44.99 -7.19 7.13
C LYS A 466 -45.52 -7.32 8.57
N ALA A 467 -45.17 -6.39 9.46
CA ALA A 467 -45.71 -6.33 10.81
C ALA A 467 -47.17 -5.82 10.85
N ILE A 468 -47.50 -4.82 10.02
CA ILE A 468 -48.84 -4.24 9.90
C ILE A 468 -49.82 -5.23 9.26
N GLU A 469 -49.39 -6.08 8.32
CA GLU A 469 -50.22 -7.17 7.80
C GLU A 469 -50.62 -8.19 8.89
N ASN A 470 -49.85 -8.31 9.97
CA ASN A 470 -50.14 -9.20 11.10
C ASN A 470 -50.80 -8.50 12.30
N SER A 471 -50.98 -7.18 12.27
CA SER A 471 -51.58 -6.41 13.37
C SER A 471 -52.52 -5.33 12.85
N THR A 472 -53.82 -5.48 13.12
CA THR A 472 -54.86 -4.47 12.86
C THR A 472 -54.74 -3.28 13.82
N SER A 473 -53.73 -2.44 13.63
CA SER A 473 -53.65 -1.10 14.21
C SER A 473 -52.96 -0.14 13.24
N THR A 474 -53.72 0.85 12.77
CA THR A 474 -53.29 1.91 11.85
C THR A 474 -52.45 2.94 12.59
N GLY A 475 -51.13 2.87 12.42
CA GLY A 475 -50.18 3.91 12.77
C GLY A 475 -48.94 3.77 11.90
N THR A 476 -48.84 4.57 10.84
CA THR A 476 -47.63 4.65 10.01
C THR A 476 -46.58 5.51 10.73
N GLU A 477 -45.94 4.95 11.75
CA GLU A 477 -44.67 5.50 12.23
C GLU A 477 -43.56 5.04 11.28
N THR A 478 -43.11 5.95 10.43
CA THR A 478 -41.87 5.78 9.68
C THR A 478 -40.72 5.85 10.68
N THR A 479 -40.22 4.69 11.14
CA THR A 479 -38.95 4.61 11.87
C THR A 479 -37.82 5.04 10.92
N ASP A 480 -37.47 6.33 10.97
CA ASP A 480 -36.30 6.88 10.28
C ASP A 480 -35.04 6.41 11.02
N VAL A 481 -34.05 5.92 10.28
CA VAL A 481 -32.81 5.46 10.88
C VAL A 481 -31.96 6.67 11.29
N PRO A 482 -31.38 6.70 12.50
CA PRO A 482 -30.55 7.81 12.97
C PRO A 482 -29.46 8.23 11.99
N ASP A 483 -29.33 9.54 11.75
CA ASP A 483 -28.29 10.08 10.85
C ASP A 483 -26.88 9.72 11.34
N ALA A 484 -26.65 9.64 12.65
CA ALA A 484 -25.37 9.21 13.22
C ALA A 484 -24.97 7.79 12.80
N LEU A 485 -25.95 6.90 12.63
CA LEU A 485 -25.73 5.52 12.20
C LEU A 485 -25.40 5.46 10.69
N VAL A 486 -26.10 6.27 9.89
CA VAL A 486 -25.81 6.45 8.46
C VAL A 486 -24.40 7.01 8.26
N GLN A 487 -24.04 8.07 8.97
CA GLN A 487 -22.70 8.68 8.91
C GLN A 487 -21.59 7.68 9.29
N ARG A 488 -21.83 6.80 10.28
CA ARG A 488 -20.88 5.74 10.63
C ARG A 488 -20.70 4.74 9.49
N LEU A 489 -21.79 4.30 8.87
CA LEU A 489 -21.74 3.38 7.73
C LEU A 489 -21.03 4.03 6.53
N GLU A 490 -21.28 5.29 6.25
CA GLU A 490 -20.62 6.06 5.18
C GLU A 490 -19.13 6.28 5.47
N ALA A 491 -18.74 6.49 6.73
CA ALA A 491 -17.34 6.62 7.10
C ALA A 491 -16.56 5.31 6.91
N ILE A 492 -17.20 4.16 7.20
CA ILE A 492 -16.56 2.84 7.13
C ILE A 492 -16.62 2.25 5.73
N PHE A 493 -17.77 2.37 5.06
CA PHE A 493 -18.06 1.85 3.75
C PHE A 493 -18.46 2.99 2.79
N PRO A 494 -17.56 3.95 2.54
CA PRO A 494 -17.84 5.02 1.59
C PRO A 494 -17.96 4.45 0.18
N ARG A 495 -18.75 5.13 -0.66
CA ARG A 495 -18.75 4.86 -2.09
C ARG A 495 -17.34 5.09 -2.64
N TYR A 496 -16.78 4.10 -3.31
CA TYR A 496 -15.52 4.23 -3.99
C TYR A 496 -15.73 4.96 -5.31
N LYS A 497 -15.27 6.22 -5.37
CA LYS A 497 -15.18 6.94 -6.63
C LYS A 497 -13.95 6.41 -7.35
N GLN A 498 -14.18 5.50 -8.29
CA GLN A 498 -13.13 5.14 -9.23
C GLN A 498 -12.84 6.39 -10.02
N GLY A 499 -11.59 6.80 -9.99
CA GLY A 499 -11.20 7.93 -10.78
C GLY A 499 -11.46 7.69 -12.26
N GLY A 500 -12.07 8.68 -12.93
CA GLY A 500 -12.59 8.57 -14.28
C GLY A 500 -11.53 8.42 -15.35
#